data_AF-A0A9D4DRC1-F1
#
_entry.id   AF-A0A9D4DRC1-F1
#
_cell.length_a   1.000
_cell.length_b   1.000
_cell.length_c   1.000
_cell.angle_alpha   90.00
_cell.angle_beta   90.00
_cell.angle_gamma   90.00
#
_symmetry.space_group_name_H-M   'P 1'
#
loop_
_entity.id
_entity.type
_entity.pdbx_description
1 polymer ?
#
loop_
_entity_poly.entity_id
_entity_poly.type
_entity_poly.pdbx_seq_one_letter_code
_entity_poly.pdbx_strand_id
1 'polypeptide(L)' 'MKIPPPSKIDTPYGGRLVWRLPGGNQMIAHLKDKQKIRHRKRWSQVGYTTVNHSTKPITSRK' A
#
# COMPACT_ATOMS: atom_id res chain seq x y z
N MET A 1 -21.86 10.29 22.68
CA MET A 1 -22.13 9.49 21.45
C MET A 1 -21.31 8.22 21.52
N LYS A 2 -21.93 7.03 21.43
CA LYS A 2 -21.20 5.75 21.40
C LYS A 2 -20.97 5.35 19.94
N ILE A 3 -19.72 5.12 19.57
CA ILE A 3 -19.36 4.61 18.24
C ILE A 3 -19.49 3.08 18.29
N PRO A 4 -20.18 2.45 17.31
CA PRO A 4 -20.29 1.00 17.26
C PRO A 4 -18.92 0.33 17.10
N PRO A 5 -18.77 -0.93 17.54
CA PRO A 5 -17.53 -1.68 17.36
C PRO A 5 -17.19 -1.81 15.86
N PRO A 6 -15.88 -1.88 15.51
CA PRO A 6 -15.46 -1.99 14.13
C PRO A 6 -15.83 -3.34 13.51
N SER A 7 -16.11 -3.32 12.21
CA SER A 7 -16.09 -4.55 11.41
C SER A 7 -14.65 -5.02 11.26
N LYS A 8 -14.39 -6.28 11.64
CA LYS A 8 -13.10 -6.94 11.47
C LYS A 8 -13.10 -7.70 10.15
N ILE A 9 -12.08 -7.46 9.33
CA ILE A 9 -11.89 -8.14 8.05
C ILE A 9 -10.47 -8.69 8.03
N ASP A 10 -10.33 -9.99 7.83
CA ASP A 10 -9.02 -10.62 7.69
C ASP A 10 -8.39 -10.24 6.35
N THR A 11 -7.09 -10.00 6.36
CA THR A 11 -6.31 -9.68 5.15
C THR A 11 -5.06 -10.56 5.10
N PRO A 12 -4.46 -10.80 3.92
CA PRO A 12 -3.34 -11.75 3.80
C PRO A 12 -2.16 -11.45 4.74
N TYR A 13 -1.94 -10.18 5.08
CA TYR A 13 -0.82 -9.73 5.91
C TYR A 13 -1.26 -9.15 7.25
N GLY A 14 -2.47 -9.48 7.74
CA GLY A 14 -2.98 -9.00 9.02
C GLY A 14 -4.51 -8.82 8.99
N GLY A 15 -5.00 -7.64 9.35
CA GLY A 15 -6.44 -7.37 9.39
C GLY A 15 -6.79 -5.93 9.05
N ARG A 16 -8.06 -5.68 8.77
CA ARG A 16 -8.63 -4.35 8.56
C ARG A 16 -9.79 -4.15 9.52
N LEU A 17 -9.75 -3.05 10.26
CA LEU A 17 -10.85 -2.59 11.09
C LEU A 17 -11.53 -1.42 10.41
N VAL A 18 -12.86 -1.46 10.31
CA VAL A 18 -13.67 -0.39 9.71
C VAL A 18 -14.70 0.11 10.69
N TRP A 19 -14.68 1.41 10.99
CA TRP A 19 -15.70 2.11 11.77
C TRP A 19 -16.50 3.05 10.87
N ARG A 20 -17.79 3.15 11.14
CA ARG A 20 -18.64 4.24 10.63
C ARG A 20 -18.74 5.30 11.71
N LEU A 21 -18.18 6.47 11.43
CA LEU A 21 -18.22 7.62 12.33
C LEU A 21 -19.56 8.37 12.17
N PRO A 22 -20.00 9.10 13.21
CA PRO A 22 -21.11 10.05 13.08
C PRO A 22 -20.80 11.06 11.97
N GLY A 23 -21.78 11.36 11.12
CA GLY A 23 -21.60 12.24 9.96
C GLY A 23 -21.20 11.52 8.66
N GLY A 24 -21.22 10.18 8.65
CA GLY A 24 -21.08 9.38 7.42
C GLY A 24 -19.63 9.05 7.03
N ASN A 25 -18.65 9.59 7.73
CA ASN A 25 -17.24 9.30 7.47
C ASN A 25 -16.87 7.88 7.89
N GLN A 26 -15.96 7.25 7.13
CA GLN A 26 -15.40 5.95 7.46
C GLN A 26 -13.99 6.09 7.99
N MET A 27 -13.72 5.45 9.13
CA MET A 27 -12.37 5.30 9.66
C MET A 27 -11.90 3.87 9.41
N ILE A 28 -10.70 3.71 8.85
CA ILE A 28 -10.14 2.41 8.49
C ILE A 28 -8.76 2.27 9.12
N ALA A 29 -8.57 1.23 9.94
CA ALA A 29 -7.25 0.89 10.48
C ALA A 29 -6.75 -0.41 9.84
N HIS A 30 -5.52 -0.39 9.33
CA HIS A 30 -4.83 -1.57 8.81
C HIS A 30 -3.91 -2.13 9.89
N LEU A 31 -4.20 -3.35 10.34
CA LEU A 31 -3.35 -4.12 11.24
C LEU A 31 -2.43 -4.99 10.39
N LYS A 32 -1.13 -4.86 10.64
CA LYS A 32 -0.09 -5.59 9.91
C LYS A 32 0.51 -6.64 10.83
N ASP A 33 0.44 -7.90 10.41
CA ASP A 33 1.08 -9.02 11.08
C ASP A 33 2.56 -9.08 10.67
N LYS A 34 3.43 -8.79 11.65
CA LYS A 34 4.88 -8.77 11.46
C LYS A 34 5.45 -10.16 11.12
N GLN A 35 4.81 -11.25 11.54
CA GLN A 35 5.28 -12.61 11.21
C GLN A 35 5.00 -12.97 9.75
N LYS A 36 3.87 -12.50 9.19
CA LYS A 36 3.51 -12.72 7.78
C LYS A 36 4.22 -11.76 6.82
N ILE A 37 4.64 -10.60 7.30
CA ILE A 37 5.33 -9.59 6.49
C ILE A 37 6.82 -9.87 6.49
N ARG A 38 7.41 -10.01 5.28
CA ARG A 38 8.85 -10.21 5.13
C ARG A 38 9.63 -9.07 5.80
N HIS A 39 10.40 -9.41 6.84
CA HIS A 39 11.26 -8.47 7.53
C HIS A 39 12.24 -7.76 6.57
N ARG A 40 12.47 -6.47 6.81
CA ARG A 40 13.38 -5.60 6.02
C ARG A 40 13.01 -5.41 4.54
N LYS A 41 11.84 -5.88 4.08
CA LYS A 41 11.33 -5.52 2.74
C LYS A 41 10.74 -4.12 2.78
N ARG A 42 11.47 -3.15 2.23
CA ARG A 42 10.94 -1.83 1.86
C ARG A 42 10.37 -1.97 0.45
N TRP A 43 9.09 -1.68 0.25
CA TRP A 43 8.52 -1.67 -1.10
C TRP A 43 9.25 -0.57 -1.88
N SER A 44 10.04 -0.94 -2.87
CA SER A 44 10.56 -0.02 -3.88
C SER A 44 9.54 0.04 -5.00
N GLN A 45 9.10 1.24 -5.37
CA GLN A 45 8.34 1.47 -6.59
C GLN A 45 9.21 0.96 -7.75
N VAL A 46 8.78 -0.13 -8.40
CA VAL A 46 9.46 -0.62 -9.61
C VAL A 46 9.35 0.50 -10.64
N GLY A 47 10.49 1.03 -11.07
CA GLY A 47 10.55 2.07 -12.07
C GLY A 47 9.82 1.63 -13.32
N TYR A 48 8.98 2.52 -13.87
CA TYR A 48 8.55 2.41 -15.24
C TYR A 48 9.80 2.47 -16.12
N THR A 49 10.35 1.33 -16.51
CA THR A 49 11.27 1.27 -17.66
C THR A 49 10.42 1.59 -18.88
N THR A 50 10.38 2.86 -19.25
CA THR A 50 9.97 3.31 -20.57
C THR A 50 10.96 2.73 -21.58
N VAL A 51 10.68 1.55 -22.11
CA VAL A 51 11.28 1.09 -23.36
C VAL A 51 10.44 1.59 -24.53
N ASN A 52 10.39 2.92 -24.67
CA ASN A 52 10.03 3.50 -25.97
C ASN A 52 11.24 3.28 -26.88
N HIS A 53 11.15 2.30 -27.77
CA HIS A 53 12.15 1.98 -28.78
C HIS A 53 12.24 3.09 -29.85
N SER A 54 12.58 4.33 -29.47
CA SER A 54 12.92 5.39 -30.42
C SER A 54 13.56 6.60 -29.73
N THR A 55 14.75 6.46 -29.17
CA THR A 55 15.68 7.61 -29.10
C THR A 55 17.10 7.14 -29.35
N LYS A 56 17.69 7.70 -30.41
CA LYS A 56 19.04 7.44 -30.90
C LYS A 56 20.09 7.66 -29.79
N PRO A 57 21.22 6.94 -29.82
CA PRO A 57 22.29 7.16 -28.84
C PRO A 57 22.82 8.58 -28.97
N ILE A 58 22.89 9.30 -27.84
CA ILE A 58 23.66 10.52 -27.71
C ILE A 58 25.13 10.14 -27.92
N THR A 59 25.62 10.52 -29.09
CA THR A 59 27.00 10.77 -29.49
C THR A 59 28.08 10.61 -28.41
N SER A 60 29.06 9.76 -28.75
CA SER A 60 30.49 9.84 -28.42
C SER A 60 30.91 10.88 -27.37
N ARG A 61 31.42 10.40 -26.24
CA ARG A 61 32.52 11.04 -25.53
C ARG A 61 33.58 10.01 -25.19
N LYS A 62 34.71 10.19 -25.90
CA LYS A 62 36.01 9.50 -25.88
C LYS A 62 36.07 8.19 -26.64
#